data_AF-A0A8B3KJ79-F1
#
_entry.id   AF-A0A8B3KJ79-F1
#
_cell.length_a   1.000
_cell.length_b   1.000
_cell.length_c   1.000
_cell.angle_alpha   90.00
_cell.angle_beta   90.00
_cell.angle_gamma   90.00
#
_symmetry.space_group_name_H-M   'P 1'
#
loop_
_entity.id
_entity.type
_entity.pdbx_description
1 polymer ?
#
loop_
_entity_poly.entity_id
_entity_poly.type
_entity_poly.pdbx_seq_one_letter_code
_entity_poly.pdbx_strand_id
1 'polypeptide(L)'
;MSVNESEERLLNFTKKTFLSMWSHSNIFYKKGKEFCDVMVVFGNDVIIMSDKLINYNIEIDEKIAWNRWYKSAIESSIKQLNGAYNHINSYPDNLYTDAQATEPFSMELPHSDEICIHLIAIANGCSNACYRKYGRYGLNIDTACTGKDTLFTIGIPTRKFVHIFNDSSLDKIFTCLDTTRDFIDYIQARENLLTTSDKYIKIYSINLKMRV
;
A
#
# COMPACT_ATOMS: atom_id res chain seq x y z
N MET A 1 10.78 -19.65 4.00
CA MET A 1 10.55 -18.28 4.52
C MET A 1 9.11 -18.29 5.00
N SER A 2 8.83 -18.07 6.29
CA SER A 2 7.46 -18.11 6.80
C SER A 2 6.73 -16.88 6.25
N VAL A 3 5.86 -17.09 5.26
CA VAL A 3 4.91 -16.05 4.82
C VAL A 3 4.07 -15.68 6.03
N ASN A 4 4.04 -14.40 6.39
CA ASN A 4 3.17 -13.92 7.47
C ASN A 4 1.70 -14.04 7.00
N GLU A 5 0.75 -14.30 7.90
CA GLU A 5 -0.68 -14.43 7.56
C GLU A 5 -1.22 -13.21 6.78
N SER A 6 -0.69 -12.02 7.09
CA SER A 6 -1.00 -10.77 6.40
C SER A 6 -0.49 -10.75 4.95
N GLU A 7 0.74 -11.23 4.71
CA GLU A 7 1.33 -11.36 3.38
C GLU A 7 0.59 -12.43 2.56
N GLU A 8 0.26 -13.57 3.18
CA GLU A 8 -0.51 -14.64 2.53
C GLU A 8 -1.88 -14.13 2.09
N ARG A 9 -2.53 -13.30 2.92
CA ARG A 9 -3.81 -12.69 2.58
C ARG A 9 -3.70 -11.71 1.41
N LEU A 10 -2.65 -10.88 1.36
CA LEU A 10 -2.39 -10.02 0.20
C LEU A 10 -2.20 -10.85 -1.08
N LEU A 11 -1.41 -11.92 -1.01
CA LEU A 11 -1.20 -12.85 -2.13
C LEU A 11 -2.51 -13.53 -2.55
N ASN A 12 -3.39 -13.83 -1.61
CA ASN A 12 -4.69 -14.40 -1.91
C ASN A 12 -5.63 -13.40 -2.59
N PHE A 13 -5.54 -12.09 -2.28
CA PHE A 13 -6.31 -11.07 -3.01
C PHE A 13 -5.85 -10.93 -4.45
N THR A 14 -4.54 -10.88 -4.65
CA THR A 14 -3.98 -10.76 -6.00
C THR A 14 -4.26 -12.03 -6.80
N LYS A 15 -4.26 -13.21 -6.19
CA LYS A 15 -4.62 -14.50 -6.84
C LYS A 15 -6.08 -14.62 -7.26
N LYS A 16 -7.03 -14.01 -6.53
CA LYS A 16 -8.47 -14.12 -6.80
C LYS A 16 -8.99 -13.15 -7.85
N THR A 17 -8.22 -12.13 -8.19
CA THR A 17 -8.56 -11.09 -9.16
C THR A 17 -7.78 -11.30 -10.46
N PHE A 18 -8.14 -10.61 -11.55
CA PHE A 18 -7.35 -10.64 -12.80
C PHE A 18 -5.91 -10.12 -12.61
N LEU A 19 -5.62 -9.49 -11.46
CA LEU A 19 -4.26 -9.14 -11.03
C LEU A 19 -3.32 -10.35 -10.98
N SER A 20 -3.86 -11.55 -10.75
CA SER A 20 -3.08 -12.78 -10.56
C SER A 20 -2.12 -13.09 -11.72
N MET A 21 -2.50 -12.78 -12.95
CA MET A 21 -1.68 -13.01 -14.15
C MET A 21 -0.47 -12.08 -14.24
N TRP A 22 -0.53 -10.94 -13.56
CA TRP A 22 0.43 -9.84 -13.68
C TRP A 22 1.18 -9.58 -12.37
N SER A 23 0.87 -10.34 -11.32
CA SER A 23 1.38 -10.14 -9.96
C SER A 23 2.58 -11.04 -9.68
N HIS A 24 3.63 -10.45 -9.13
CA HIS A 24 4.87 -11.11 -8.74
C HIS A 24 5.15 -10.83 -7.27
N SER A 25 5.26 -11.89 -6.49
CA SER A 25 5.48 -11.81 -5.05
C SER A 25 6.95 -11.78 -4.69
N ASN A 26 7.28 -11.16 -3.56
CA ASN A 26 8.60 -11.21 -2.92
C ASN A 26 9.72 -10.82 -3.89
N ILE A 27 9.64 -9.61 -4.45
CA ILE A 27 10.70 -9.10 -5.31
C ILE A 27 11.87 -8.65 -4.45
N PHE A 28 13.10 -8.94 -4.88
CA PHE A 28 14.34 -8.53 -4.22
C PHE A 28 15.16 -7.64 -5.14
N TYR A 29 15.95 -6.72 -4.58
CA TYR A 29 16.88 -5.88 -5.38
C TYR A 29 18.36 -6.16 -5.10
N LYS A 30 18.63 -6.92 -4.02
CA LYS A 30 19.92 -7.51 -3.70
C LYS A 30 19.72 -8.64 -2.69
N LYS A 31 20.75 -9.46 -2.48
CA LYS A 31 20.73 -10.58 -1.54
C LYS A 31 20.18 -10.19 -0.16
N GLY A 32 19.12 -10.88 0.26
CA GLY A 32 18.45 -10.70 1.56
C GLY A 32 17.74 -9.36 1.74
N LYS A 33 17.49 -8.61 0.65
CA LYS A 33 16.93 -7.27 0.70
C LYS A 33 15.76 -7.17 -0.27
N GLU A 34 14.60 -7.35 0.32
CA GLU A 34 13.32 -7.27 -0.35
C GLU A 34 13.07 -5.86 -0.89
N PHE A 35 12.58 -5.82 -2.12
CA PHE A 35 12.10 -4.66 -2.83
C PHE A 35 10.65 -4.37 -2.46
N CYS A 36 9.77 -5.37 -2.58
CA CYS A 36 8.37 -5.29 -2.18
C CYS A 36 7.72 -6.67 -2.04
N ASP A 37 6.60 -6.74 -1.31
CA ASP A 37 5.80 -7.95 -1.14
C ASP A 37 5.08 -8.36 -2.43
N VAL A 38 4.52 -7.41 -3.18
CA VAL A 38 3.87 -7.65 -4.47
C VAL A 38 4.22 -6.53 -5.45
N MET A 39 4.63 -6.93 -6.65
CA MET A 39 4.77 -6.06 -7.82
C MET A 39 3.78 -6.49 -8.90
N VAL A 40 3.09 -5.53 -9.52
CA VAL A 40 2.22 -5.77 -10.68
C VAL A 40 2.76 -4.99 -11.86
N VAL A 41 2.95 -5.63 -13.00
CA VAL A 41 3.34 -4.95 -14.25
C VAL A 41 2.23 -5.14 -15.26
N PHE A 42 1.58 -4.05 -15.68
CA PHE A 42 0.42 -4.09 -16.58
C PHE A 42 0.49 -2.94 -17.60
N GLY A 43 0.90 -3.26 -18.83
CA GLY A 43 1.18 -2.23 -19.83
C GLY A 43 2.24 -1.27 -19.30
N ASN A 44 1.93 0.03 -19.27
CA ASN A 44 2.85 1.06 -18.77
C ASN A 44 2.74 1.26 -17.24
N ASP A 45 1.76 0.65 -16.59
CA ASP A 45 1.51 0.80 -15.16
C ASP A 45 2.29 -0.26 -14.35
N VAL A 46 3.08 0.19 -13.37
CA VAL A 46 3.78 -0.68 -12.41
C VAL A 46 3.30 -0.37 -11.00
N ILE A 47 2.67 -1.34 -10.35
CA ILE A 47 2.19 -1.20 -8.96
C ILE A 47 3.17 -1.89 -8.03
N ILE A 48 3.66 -1.15 -7.03
CA ILE A 48 4.57 -1.66 -5.98
C ILE A 48 3.80 -1.62 -4.66
N MET A 49 3.53 -2.80 -4.10
CA MET A 49 2.81 -2.95 -2.84
C MET A 49 3.74 -3.48 -1.75
N SER A 50 3.69 -2.85 -0.58
CA SER A 50 4.34 -3.35 0.62
C SER A 50 3.37 -3.53 1.76
N ASP A 51 3.34 -4.73 2.35
CA ASP A 51 2.55 -5.06 3.52
C ASP A 51 3.32 -4.85 4.81
N LYS A 52 2.59 -4.40 5.84
CA LYS A 52 3.18 -4.17 7.15
C LYS A 52 2.17 -4.36 8.26
N LEU A 53 2.37 -5.44 9.02
CA LEU A 53 1.60 -5.72 10.23
C LEU A 53 2.30 -5.14 11.47
N ILE A 54 1.72 -4.07 12.04
CA ILE A 54 2.15 -3.49 13.32
C ILE A 54 0.95 -3.49 14.26
N ASN A 55 1.03 -4.23 15.37
CA ASN A 55 -0.07 -4.26 16.33
C ASN A 55 -0.16 -2.92 17.09
N TYR A 56 -1.32 -2.26 17.00
CA TYR A 56 -1.61 -1.06 17.78
C TYR A 56 -1.76 -1.43 19.25
N ASN A 57 -0.95 -0.84 20.13
CA ASN A 57 -0.99 -1.12 21.56
C ASN A 57 -2.15 -0.36 22.22
N ILE A 58 -3.20 -1.08 22.60
CA ILE A 58 -4.40 -0.53 23.25
C ILE A 58 -4.24 -0.35 24.77
N GLU A 59 -3.14 -0.82 25.36
CA GLU A 59 -2.91 -0.83 26.82
C GLU A 59 -2.20 0.43 27.30
N ILE A 60 -1.75 1.29 26.39
CA ILE A 60 -1.06 2.55 26.70
C ILE A 60 -1.88 3.76 26.22
N ASP A 61 -1.46 4.96 26.61
CA ASP A 61 -2.07 6.21 26.16
C ASP A 61 -2.24 6.26 24.63
N GLU A 62 -3.44 6.65 24.18
CA GLU A 62 -3.83 6.56 22.77
C GLU A 62 -2.95 7.42 21.85
N LYS A 63 -2.46 8.57 22.34
CA LYS A 63 -1.56 9.43 21.57
C LYS A 63 -0.18 8.82 21.47
N ILE A 64 0.33 8.21 22.54
CA ILE A 64 1.61 7.49 22.52
C ILE A 64 1.52 6.26 21.61
N ALA A 65 0.47 5.45 21.74
CA ALA A 65 0.22 4.28 20.90
C ALA A 65 0.15 4.66 19.42
N TRP A 66 -0.64 5.68 19.09
CA TRP A 66 -0.76 6.21 17.73
C TRP A 66 0.57 6.70 17.20
N ASN A 67 1.31 7.48 17.98
CA ASN A 67 2.61 7.98 17.56
C ASN A 67 3.62 6.87 17.25
N ARG A 68 3.61 5.79 18.03
CA ARG A 68 4.48 4.61 17.79
C ARG A 68 4.03 3.84 16.56
N TRP A 69 2.73 3.55 16.48
CA TRP A 69 2.15 2.83 15.36
C TRP A 69 2.36 3.58 14.03
N TYR A 70 2.07 4.89 13.99
CA TYR A 70 2.22 5.72 12.80
C TYR A 70 3.66 5.72 12.27
N LYS A 71 4.65 5.91 13.16
CA LYS A 71 6.07 5.85 12.77
C LYS A 71 6.43 4.50 12.15
N SER A 72 6.02 3.42 12.80
CA SER A 72 6.37 2.06 12.37
C SER A 72 5.62 1.59 11.12
N ALA A 73 4.33 1.90 11.02
CA ALA A 73 3.43 1.39 9.98
C ALA A 73 3.28 2.33 8.78
N ILE A 74 3.34 3.66 8.98
CA ILE A 74 3.12 4.65 7.92
C ILE A 74 4.46 5.23 7.45
N GLU A 75 5.18 5.94 8.31
CA GLU A 75 6.42 6.65 7.91
C GLU A 75 7.48 5.69 7.38
N SER A 76 7.66 4.55 8.05
CA SER A 76 8.61 3.53 7.59
C SER A 76 8.22 2.89 6.26
N SER A 77 6.91 2.70 6.00
CA SER A 77 6.44 2.11 4.74
C SER A 77 6.59 3.10 3.59
N ILE A 78 6.25 4.37 3.81
CA ILE A 78 6.51 5.46 2.86
C ILE A 78 8.01 5.53 2.54
N LYS A 79 8.89 5.43 3.55
CA LYS A 79 10.35 5.44 3.33
C LYS A 79 10.79 4.25 2.46
N GLN A 80 10.29 3.05 2.73
CA GLN A 80 10.63 1.86 1.95
C GLN A 80 10.16 1.98 0.48
N LEU A 81 8.92 2.39 0.26
CA LEU A 81 8.35 2.55 -1.08
C LEU A 81 9.02 3.67 -1.89
N ASN A 82 9.42 4.77 -1.24
CA ASN A 82 10.26 5.77 -1.90
C ASN A 82 11.63 5.20 -2.30
N GLY A 83 12.20 4.30 -1.48
CA GLY A 83 13.41 3.56 -1.82
C GLY A 83 13.21 2.68 -3.06
N ALA A 84 12.11 1.92 -3.10
CA ALA A 84 11.73 1.09 -4.24
C ALA A 84 11.54 1.94 -5.52
N TYR A 85 10.82 3.06 -5.41
CA TYR A 85 10.66 4.02 -6.51
C TYR A 85 11.99 4.54 -7.05
N ASN A 86 12.92 4.93 -6.17
CA ASN A 86 14.22 5.40 -6.63
C ASN A 86 15.04 4.26 -7.27
N HIS A 87 14.94 3.04 -6.73
CA HIS A 87 15.66 1.87 -7.24
C HIS A 87 15.20 1.48 -8.63
N ILE A 88 13.88 1.35 -8.86
CA ILE A 88 13.35 0.96 -10.18
C ILE A 88 13.70 1.99 -11.27
N ASN A 89 13.79 3.27 -10.93
CA ASN A 89 14.20 4.32 -11.86
C ASN A 89 15.72 4.35 -12.13
N SER A 90 16.54 3.89 -11.18
CA SER A 90 18.00 3.96 -11.29
C SER A 90 18.63 2.66 -11.78
N TYR A 91 18.02 1.53 -11.43
CA TYR A 91 18.53 0.17 -11.61
C TYR A 91 17.37 -0.80 -11.95
N PRO A 92 16.62 -0.57 -13.05
CA PRO A 92 15.45 -1.37 -13.40
C PRO A 92 15.78 -2.86 -13.59
N ASP A 93 16.99 -3.18 -14.05
CA ASP A 93 17.45 -4.56 -14.30
C ASP A 93 17.90 -5.29 -13.03
N ASN A 94 18.01 -4.59 -11.89
CA ASN A 94 18.46 -5.14 -10.63
C ASN A 94 17.28 -5.58 -9.76
N LEU A 95 16.43 -6.44 -10.32
CA LEU A 95 15.29 -7.05 -9.65
C LEU A 95 15.36 -8.56 -9.78
N TYR A 96 14.97 -9.26 -8.72
CA TYR A 96 15.11 -10.71 -8.58
C TYR A 96 13.86 -11.30 -7.94
N THR A 97 13.57 -12.55 -8.27
CA THR A 97 12.42 -13.30 -7.74
C THR A 97 12.78 -14.23 -6.57
N ASP A 98 14.05 -14.20 -6.15
CA ASP A 98 14.57 -15.01 -5.06
C ASP A 98 15.45 -14.19 -4.09
N ALA A 99 15.52 -14.65 -2.84
CA ALA A 99 16.24 -13.94 -1.78
C ALA A 99 17.77 -13.96 -1.92
N GLN A 100 18.34 -14.87 -2.72
CA GLN A 100 19.78 -14.88 -3.00
C GLN A 100 20.16 -13.89 -4.11
N ALA A 101 19.18 -13.30 -4.80
CA ALA A 101 19.37 -12.43 -5.96
C ALA A 101 20.15 -13.15 -7.08
N THR A 102 19.70 -14.36 -7.42
CA THR A 102 20.29 -15.20 -8.47
C THR A 102 19.36 -15.42 -9.64
N GLU A 103 18.05 -15.28 -9.45
CA GLU A 103 17.00 -15.43 -10.46
C GLU A 103 16.46 -14.04 -10.83
N PRO A 104 16.92 -13.45 -11.95
CA PRO A 104 16.48 -12.15 -12.39
C PRO A 104 14.97 -12.12 -12.63
N PHE A 105 14.37 -10.96 -12.38
CA PHE A 105 12.99 -10.70 -12.76
C PHE A 105 12.87 -10.78 -14.29
N SER A 106 11.98 -11.64 -14.78
CA SER A 106 11.94 -12.04 -16.19
C SER A 106 11.06 -11.18 -17.08
N MET A 107 10.26 -10.27 -16.52
CA MET A 107 9.44 -9.36 -17.32
C MET A 107 10.16 -8.05 -17.55
N GLU A 108 10.09 -7.56 -18.78
CA GLU A 108 10.58 -6.24 -19.13
C GLU A 108 9.73 -5.18 -18.44
N LEU A 109 10.39 -4.24 -17.77
CA LEU A 109 9.73 -3.05 -17.26
C LEU A 109 9.49 -2.06 -18.41
N PRO A 110 8.42 -1.25 -18.35
CA PRO A 110 8.18 -0.21 -19.34
C PRO A 110 9.37 0.75 -19.44
N HIS A 111 9.56 1.34 -20.62
CA HIS A 111 10.62 2.33 -20.82
C HIS A 111 10.46 3.50 -19.84
N SER A 112 11.58 4.11 -19.43
CA SER A 112 11.61 5.18 -18.41
C SER A 112 10.72 6.37 -18.74
N ASP A 113 10.48 6.62 -20.02
CA ASP A 113 9.69 7.75 -20.50
C ASP A 113 8.17 7.46 -20.51
N GLU A 114 7.79 6.20 -20.34
CA GLU A 114 6.41 5.72 -20.41
C GLU A 114 5.90 5.14 -19.08
N ILE A 115 6.82 4.70 -18.21
CA ILE A 115 6.48 4.01 -16.96
C ILE A 115 5.66 4.89 -16.00
N CYS A 116 4.54 4.34 -15.53
CA CYS A 116 3.67 4.93 -14.53
C CYS A 116 3.73 4.10 -13.25
N ILE A 117 4.44 4.58 -12.23
CA ILE A 117 4.68 3.84 -10.98
C ILE A 117 3.65 4.24 -9.91
N HIS A 118 2.90 3.25 -9.41
CA HIS A 118 1.93 3.39 -8.33
C HIS A 118 2.46 2.76 -7.05
N LEU A 119 2.54 3.53 -5.96
CA LEU A 119 3.06 3.05 -4.67
C LEU A 119 1.92 2.78 -3.69
N ILE A 120 1.89 1.59 -3.11
CA ILE A 120 0.84 1.17 -2.17
C ILE A 120 1.45 0.63 -0.87
N ALA A 121 1.16 1.29 0.24
CA ALA A 121 1.45 0.82 1.59
C ALA A 121 0.20 0.18 2.21
N ILE A 122 0.35 -1.04 2.71
CA ILE A 122 -0.72 -1.78 3.39
C ILE A 122 -0.36 -1.80 4.87
N ALA A 123 -1.00 -0.93 5.64
CA ALA A 123 -0.69 -0.67 7.03
C ALA A 123 -1.73 -1.34 7.94
N ASN A 124 -1.39 -2.52 8.46
CA ASN A 124 -2.28 -3.37 9.24
C ASN A 124 -2.05 -3.27 10.75
N GLY A 125 -2.99 -3.82 11.51
CA GLY A 125 -2.90 -3.97 12.97
C GLY A 125 -3.49 -2.82 13.80
N CYS A 126 -4.15 -1.83 13.18
CA CYS A 126 -4.92 -0.80 13.88
C CYS A 126 -6.44 -0.83 13.65
N SER A 127 -6.95 -1.75 12.82
CA SER A 127 -8.36 -1.76 12.38
C SER A 127 -9.36 -1.86 13.55
N ASN A 128 -9.07 -2.67 14.57
CA ASN A 128 -9.89 -2.77 15.77
C ASN A 128 -9.89 -1.50 16.62
N ALA A 129 -8.76 -0.81 16.71
CA ALA A 129 -8.65 0.46 17.42
C ALA A 129 -9.42 1.57 16.68
N CYS A 130 -9.34 1.59 15.34
CA CYS A 130 -10.18 2.46 14.50
C CYS A 130 -11.66 2.22 14.77
N TYR A 131 -12.09 0.95 14.84
CA TYR A 131 -13.49 0.60 15.09
C TYR A 131 -13.96 1.06 16.47
N ARG A 132 -13.16 0.86 17.51
CA ARG A 132 -13.50 1.32 18.87
C ARG A 132 -13.65 2.84 18.95
N LYS A 133 -12.83 3.61 18.21
CA LYS A 133 -12.84 5.07 18.25
C LYS A 133 -13.91 5.70 17.35
N TYR A 134 -14.08 5.17 16.14
CA TYR A 134 -14.86 5.80 15.07
C TYR A 134 -15.99 4.92 14.49
N GLY A 135 -16.17 3.70 15.02
CA GLY A 135 -17.18 2.75 14.54
C GLY A 135 -16.88 2.15 13.16
N ARG A 136 -15.65 2.33 12.64
CA ARG A 136 -15.22 1.88 11.30
C ARG A 136 -13.81 1.32 11.33
N TYR A 137 -13.53 0.34 10.47
CA TYR A 137 -12.24 -0.37 10.46
C TYR A 137 -11.11 0.35 9.72
N GLY A 138 -11.43 1.31 8.84
CA GLY A 138 -10.43 2.02 8.03
C GLY A 138 -9.88 3.28 8.69
N LEU A 139 -8.65 3.65 8.30
CA LEU A 139 -8.05 4.95 8.58
C LEU A 139 -8.85 6.09 7.92
N ASN A 140 -8.82 7.27 8.53
CA ASN A 140 -9.31 8.49 7.91
C ASN A 140 -8.22 9.11 7.04
N ILE A 141 -8.61 9.83 5.99
CA ILE A 141 -7.70 10.65 5.19
C ILE A 141 -8.09 12.10 5.39
N ASP A 142 -7.13 12.96 5.67
CA ASP A 142 -7.33 14.40 5.81
C ASP A 142 -6.17 15.10 5.11
N THR A 143 -6.45 15.80 4.01
CA THR A 143 -5.40 16.43 3.19
C THR A 143 -4.72 17.61 3.86
N ALA A 144 -5.29 18.15 4.95
CA ALA A 144 -4.63 19.15 5.79
C ALA A 144 -3.87 18.54 6.97
N CYS A 145 -3.95 17.22 7.20
CA CYS A 145 -3.25 16.57 8.31
C CYS A 145 -1.76 16.45 8.00
N THR A 146 -0.92 17.12 8.78
CA THR A 146 0.53 17.02 8.67
C THR A 146 1.08 15.93 9.60
N GLY A 147 1.03 14.69 9.14
CA GLY A 147 1.58 13.56 9.89
C GLY A 147 0.57 12.95 10.85
N LYS A 148 0.86 13.00 12.16
CA LYS A 148 0.23 12.15 13.19
C LYS A 148 -0.58 12.93 14.23
N ASP A 149 -0.96 14.16 13.93
CA ASP A 149 -1.63 15.07 14.87
C ASP A 149 -3.03 14.59 15.25
N THR A 150 -3.71 13.90 14.33
CA THR A 150 -5.06 13.35 14.54
C THR A 150 -5.02 11.83 14.57
N LEU A 151 -5.62 11.23 15.60
CA LEU A 151 -5.65 9.78 15.78
C LEU A 151 -6.30 9.07 14.59
N PHE A 152 -5.67 7.98 14.13
CA PHE A 152 -6.12 7.14 13.02
C PHE A 152 -6.42 7.91 11.74
N THR A 153 -5.73 9.03 11.53
CA THR A 153 -5.89 9.91 10.38
C THR A 153 -4.55 10.08 9.71
N ILE A 154 -4.52 9.86 8.40
CA ILE A 154 -3.33 10.00 7.57
C ILE A 154 -3.45 11.24 6.68
N GLY A 155 -2.35 11.97 6.58
CA GLY A 155 -2.17 13.00 5.57
C GLY A 155 -1.80 12.43 4.20
N ILE A 156 -1.51 13.33 3.27
CA ILE A 156 -0.94 12.97 1.97
C ILE A 156 0.58 13.12 2.02
N PRO A 157 1.35 12.07 1.65
CA PRO A 157 2.80 12.18 1.52
C PRO A 157 3.18 13.17 0.41
N THR A 158 4.10 14.10 0.69
CA THR A 158 4.34 15.29 -0.16
C THR A 158 5.47 15.16 -1.19
N ARG A 159 6.12 13.99 -1.33
CA ARG A 159 7.19 13.77 -2.34
C ARG A 159 6.77 12.88 -3.50
N LYS A 160 6.33 11.67 -3.17
CA LYS A 160 5.74 10.71 -4.10
C LYS A 160 4.46 10.24 -3.44
N PHE A 161 3.39 10.20 -4.22
CA PHE A 161 2.13 9.76 -3.69
C PHE A 161 2.22 8.28 -3.30
N VAL A 162 1.78 7.97 -2.08
CA VAL A 162 1.70 6.59 -1.59
C VAL A 162 0.27 6.36 -1.15
N HIS A 163 -0.41 5.45 -1.83
CA HIS A 163 -1.71 4.96 -1.39
C HIS A 163 -1.52 4.21 -0.09
N ILE A 164 -2.13 4.68 0.98
CA ILE A 164 -2.20 3.92 2.23
C ILE A 164 -3.57 3.26 2.30
N PHE A 165 -3.57 1.95 2.49
CA PHE A 165 -4.73 1.13 2.78
C PHE A 165 -4.46 0.27 4.01
N ASN A 166 -5.51 -0.31 4.59
CA ASN A 166 -5.41 -1.49 5.44
C ASN A 166 -6.16 -2.65 4.78
N ASP A 167 -6.00 -3.84 5.34
CA ASP A 167 -6.68 -5.08 4.94
C ASP A 167 -8.17 -4.84 4.67
N SER A 168 -8.91 -4.29 5.64
CA SER A 168 -10.36 -4.07 5.52
C SER A 168 -10.75 -3.15 4.36
N SER A 169 -9.87 -2.24 3.93
CA SER A 169 -10.10 -1.37 2.79
C SER A 169 -9.78 -2.08 1.48
N LEU A 170 -8.67 -2.82 1.42
CA LEU A 170 -8.28 -3.58 0.23
C LEU A 170 -9.28 -4.69 -0.10
N ASP A 171 -9.75 -5.45 0.90
CA ASP A 171 -10.78 -6.48 0.73
C ASP A 171 -12.01 -5.92 0.00
N LYS A 172 -12.48 -4.75 0.43
CA LYS A 172 -13.64 -4.09 -0.16
C LYS A 172 -13.36 -3.63 -1.58
N ILE A 173 -12.17 -3.06 -1.81
CA ILE A 173 -11.77 -2.59 -3.14
C ILE A 173 -11.74 -3.78 -4.11
N PHE A 174 -11.07 -4.88 -3.76
CA PHE A 174 -10.98 -6.06 -4.62
C PHE A 174 -12.28 -6.87 -4.73
N THR A 175 -13.25 -6.65 -3.85
CA THR A 175 -14.61 -7.18 -4.02
C THR A 175 -15.38 -6.40 -5.10
N CYS A 176 -15.11 -5.10 -5.25
CA CYS A 176 -15.80 -4.22 -6.20
C CYS A 176 -15.08 -4.07 -7.54
N LEU A 177 -13.75 -4.17 -7.54
CA LEU A 177 -12.88 -3.98 -8.71
C LEU A 177 -12.19 -5.31 -8.99
N ASP A 178 -12.75 -6.08 -9.91
CA ASP A 178 -12.28 -7.44 -10.22
C ASP A 178 -11.22 -7.48 -11.33
N THR A 179 -11.07 -6.41 -12.13
CA THR A 179 -10.00 -6.30 -13.14
C THR A 179 -8.80 -5.46 -12.70
N THR A 180 -7.62 -5.79 -13.24
CA THR A 180 -6.40 -4.98 -13.05
C THR A 180 -6.58 -3.54 -13.53
N ARG A 181 -7.28 -3.33 -14.66
CA ARG A 181 -7.52 -2.00 -15.21
C ARG A 181 -8.41 -1.17 -14.30
N ASP A 182 -9.51 -1.73 -13.80
CA ASP A 182 -10.40 -1.02 -12.87
C ASP A 182 -9.68 -0.59 -11.59
N PHE A 183 -8.80 -1.45 -11.07
CA PHE A 183 -7.99 -1.11 -9.91
C PHE A 183 -7.01 0.04 -10.20
N ILE A 184 -6.33 0.02 -11.35
CA ILE A 184 -5.44 1.10 -11.80
C ILE A 184 -6.22 2.41 -11.96
N ASP A 185 -7.37 2.37 -12.64
CA ASP A 185 -8.22 3.55 -12.85
C ASP A 185 -8.67 4.15 -11.50
N TYR A 186 -9.04 3.29 -10.55
CA TYR A 186 -9.41 3.72 -9.20
C TYR A 186 -8.25 4.40 -8.45
N ILE A 187 -7.06 3.80 -8.43
CA ILE A 187 -5.92 4.40 -7.70
C ILE A 187 -5.46 5.69 -8.37
N GLN A 188 -5.45 5.78 -9.70
CA GLN A 188 -5.16 7.02 -10.43
C GLN A 188 -6.18 8.12 -10.12
N ALA A 189 -7.48 7.81 -10.16
CA ALA A 189 -8.53 8.75 -9.80
C ALA A 189 -8.44 9.20 -8.33
N ARG A 190 -8.12 8.26 -7.42
CA ARG A 190 -7.92 8.54 -6.00
C ARG A 190 -6.71 9.45 -5.77
N GLU A 191 -5.59 9.20 -6.44
CA GLU A 191 -4.40 10.06 -6.37
C GLU A 191 -4.73 11.48 -6.84
N ASN A 192 -5.29 11.62 -8.05
CA ASN A 192 -5.67 12.92 -8.61
C ASN A 192 -6.61 13.70 -7.69
N LEU A 193 -7.62 13.03 -7.12
CA LEU A 193 -8.55 13.64 -6.17
C LEU A 193 -7.80 14.17 -4.95
N LEU A 194 -6.92 13.36 -4.37
CA LEU A 194 -6.23 13.66 -3.13
C LEU A 194 -5.14 14.73 -3.31
N THR A 195 -4.44 14.76 -4.44
CA THR A 195 -3.36 15.72 -4.71
C THR A 195 -3.85 17.05 -5.28
N THR A 196 -5.14 17.19 -5.59
CA THR A 196 -5.71 18.45 -6.09
C THR A 196 -5.57 19.56 -5.03
N SER A 197 -4.80 20.61 -5.34
CA SER A 197 -4.49 21.73 -4.45
C SER A 197 -5.69 22.58 -4.05
N ASP A 198 -6.73 22.59 -4.87
CA ASP A 198 -7.85 23.52 -4.73
C ASP A 198 -8.96 23.02 -3.80
N LYS A 199 -8.80 21.80 -3.26
CA LYS A 199 -9.83 21.15 -2.46
C LYS A 199 -9.27 20.59 -1.17
N TYR A 200 -9.82 21.07 -0.07
CA TYR A 200 -9.69 20.41 1.21
C TYR A 200 -10.55 19.14 1.22
N ILE A 201 -9.93 17.98 1.44
CA ILE A 201 -10.60 16.69 1.38
C ILE A 201 -10.43 15.94 2.69
N LYS A 202 -11.56 15.52 3.25
CA LYS A 202 -11.65 14.59 4.37
C LYS A 202 -12.41 13.35 3.91
N ILE A 203 -11.74 12.20 3.92
CA ILE A 203 -12.36 10.91 3.63
C ILE A 203 -12.45 10.12 4.92
N TYR A 204 -13.66 9.68 5.20
CA TYR A 204 -13.99 8.84 6.32
C TYR A 204 -14.38 7.48 5.79
N SER A 205 -13.74 6.41 6.28
CA SER A 205 -14.06 5.06 5.83
C SER A 205 -15.56 4.78 6.08
N ILE A 206 -16.29 4.38 5.04
CA ILE A 206 -17.74 4.23 5.12
C ILE A 206 -18.06 2.85 5.70
N ASN A 207 -18.99 2.80 6.65
CA ASN A 207 -19.65 1.57 7.05
C ASN A 207 -20.68 1.18 5.98
N LEU A 208 -20.23 0.44 4.98
CA LEU A 208 -21.16 -0.37 4.18
C LEU A 208 -21.52 -1.59 5.02
N LYS A 209 -22.62 -1.50 5.78
CA LYS A 209 -23.35 -2.71 6.16
C LYS A 209 -23.90 -3.27 4.85
N MET A 210 -23.18 -4.21 4.22
CA MET A 210 -23.82 -5.08 3.25
C MET A 210 -24.85 -5.90 4.03
N ARG A 211 -26.13 -5.52 3.90
CA ARG A 211 -27.22 -6.46 4.15
C ARG A 211 -27.13 -7.46 3.01
N VAL A 212 -26.63 -8.66 3.33
CA VAL A 212 -26.95 -9.86 2.55
C VAL A 212 -28.42 -10.18 2.76
#